data_AF-A0A7C4FBR2-F1
#
_entry.id   AF-A0A7C4FBR2-F1
#
_cell.length_a   1.000
_cell.length_b   1.000
_cell.length_c   1.000
_cell.angle_alpha   90.00
_cell.angle_beta   90.00
_cell.angle_gamma   90.00
#
_symmetry.space_group_name_H-M   'P 1'
#
loop_
_entity.id
_entity.type
_entity.pdbx_description
1 polymer ?
#
loop_
_entity_poly.entity_id
_entity_poly.type
_entity_poly.pdbx_seq_one_letter_code
_entity_poly.pdbx_strand_id
1 'polypeptide(L)'
;MVSYEEAERILRWAREKGAVIEVQFKETSHRLRIDTMYRALDVSGNVIPWTRAFGSLKPADVLNSFTVKRIVVRVRDAVEELSSLKELLARI
;
A
#
# COMPACT_ATOMS: atom_id res chain seq x y z
N MET A 1 -3.34 6.54 12.76
CA MET A 1 -4.37 6.84 11.75
C MET A 1 -3.67 7.52 10.61
N VAL A 2 -3.80 7.01 9.39
CA VAL A 2 -3.23 7.62 8.18
C VAL A 2 -4.23 8.64 7.64
N SER A 3 -3.81 9.90 7.55
CA SER A 3 -4.62 10.98 6.97
C SER A 3 -4.68 10.88 5.44
N TYR A 4 -5.59 11.64 4.83
CA TYR A 4 -5.63 11.77 3.37
C TYR A 4 -4.30 12.33 2.82
N GLU A 5 -3.73 13.35 3.47
CA GLU A 5 -2.45 13.96 3.09
C GLU A 5 -1.29 12.97 3.19
N GLU A 6 -1.27 12.15 4.24
CA GLU A 6 -0.25 11.09 4.39
C GLU A 6 -0.37 10.03 3.29
N ALA A 7 -1.59 9.62 2.94
CA ALA A 7 -1.82 8.73 1.81
C ALA A 7 -1.35 9.38 0.49
N GLU A 8 -1.67 10.64 0.23
CA GLU A 8 -1.16 11.35 -0.95
C GLU A 8 0.37 11.45 -0.96
N ARG A 9 1.00 11.68 0.20
CA ARG A 9 2.45 11.73 0.33
C ARG A 9 3.10 10.39 -0.02
N ILE A 10 2.55 9.27 0.45
CA ILE A 10 3.01 7.92 0.07
C ILE A 10 2.94 7.73 -1.45
N LEU A 11 1.82 8.08 -2.07
CA LEU A 11 1.63 7.95 -3.53
C LEU A 11 2.60 8.84 -4.32
N ARG A 12 2.78 10.09 -3.88
CA ARG A 12 3.68 11.05 -4.52
C ARG A 12 5.13 10.56 -4.43
N TRP A 13 5.56 10.14 -3.26
CA TRP A 13 6.90 9.59 -3.06
C TRP A 13 7.12 8.34 -3.93
N ALA A 14 6.13 7.45 -4.03
CA ALA A 14 6.24 6.27 -4.87
C ALA A 14 6.42 6.62 -6.36
N ARG A 15 5.68 7.62 -6.86
CA ARG A 15 5.85 8.14 -8.23
C ARG A 15 7.23 8.75 -8.46
N GLU A 16 7.67 9.63 -7.56
CA GLU A 16 8.94 10.35 -7.70
C GLU A 16 10.16 9.41 -7.67
N LYS A 17 10.09 8.35 -6.86
CA LYS A 17 11.19 7.39 -6.73
C LYS A 17 11.09 6.19 -7.68
N GLY A 18 9.99 6.06 -8.43
CA GLY A 18 9.70 4.84 -9.17
C GLY A 18 9.57 3.62 -8.24
N ALA A 19 9.04 3.84 -7.04
CA ALA A 19 8.90 2.81 -6.03
C ALA A 19 7.64 1.97 -6.25
N VAL A 20 7.69 0.71 -5.81
CA VAL A 20 6.52 -0.16 -5.68
C VAL A 20 6.38 -0.56 -4.23
N ILE A 21 5.28 -0.14 -3.61
CA ILE A 21 4.94 -0.47 -2.23
C ILE A 21 3.79 -1.48 -2.28
N GLU A 22 3.94 -2.63 -1.62
CA GLU A 22 2.88 -3.62 -1.45
C GLU A 22 2.58 -3.81 0.04
N VAL A 23 1.36 -3.47 0.43
CA VAL A 23 0.85 -3.69 1.79
C VAL A 23 0.03 -4.97 1.81
N GLN A 24 0.39 -5.89 2.70
CA GLN A 24 -0.36 -7.10 2.99
C GLN A 24 -1.10 -6.90 4.31
N PHE A 25 -2.34 -7.38 4.37
CA PHE A 25 -3.20 -7.25 5.53
C PHE A 25 -3.39 -8.60 6.23
N LYS A 26 -3.82 -8.59 7.49
CA LYS A 26 -4.06 -9.84 8.26
C LYS A 26 -5.44 -10.42 7.94
N GLU A 27 -6.43 -9.57 7.70
CA GLU A 27 -7.84 -9.92 7.59
C GLU A 27 -8.26 -10.30 6.17
N THR A 28 -7.42 -10.02 5.17
CA THR A 28 -7.71 -10.33 3.77
C THR A 28 -6.48 -10.85 3.03
N SER A 29 -6.72 -11.71 2.05
CA SER A 29 -5.69 -12.21 1.14
C SER A 29 -5.36 -11.22 0.01
N HIS A 30 -6.16 -10.15 -0.14
CA HIS A 30 -5.87 -9.08 -1.08
C HIS A 30 -4.71 -8.21 -0.60
N ARG A 31 -3.98 -7.61 -1.54
CA ARG A 31 -2.88 -6.68 -1.25
C ARG A 31 -3.19 -5.32 -1.83
N LEU A 32 -2.73 -4.28 -1.14
CA LEU A 32 -2.74 -2.92 -1.68
C LEU A 32 -1.38 -2.64 -2.30
N ARG A 33 -1.35 -2.35 -3.59
CA ARG A 33 -0.14 -1.87 -4.29
C ARG A 33 -0.23 -0.36 -4.49
N ILE A 34 0.86 0.33 -4.20
CA ILE A 34 1.03 1.77 -4.39
C ILE A 34 2.29 1.95 -5.24
N ASP A 35 2.09 2.38 -6.48
CA ASP A 35 3.17 2.75 -7.41
C ASP A 35 2.85 4.09 -8.07
N THR A 36 2.32 4.08 -9.30
CA THR A 36 1.78 5.26 -9.96
C THR A 36 0.35 5.56 -9.53
N MET A 37 -0.35 4.57 -8.97
CA MET A 37 -1.70 4.71 -8.41
C MET A 37 -1.92 3.62 -7.35
N TYR A 38 -3.05 3.73 -6.64
CA TYR A 38 -3.53 2.66 -5.77
C TYR A 38 -4.16 1.54 -6.58
N ARG A 39 -3.72 0.30 -6.36
CA ARG A 39 -4.25 -0.90 -7.01
C ARG A 39 -4.53 -1.98 -5.98
N ALA A 40 -5.60 -2.73 -6.19
CA ALA A 40 -5.85 -3.95 -5.46
C ALA A 40 -5.23 -5.13 -6.21
N LEU A 41 -4.54 -6.01 -5.49
CA LEU A 41 -4.00 -7.25 -6.02
C LEU A 41 -4.62 -8.47 -5.34
N ASP A 42 -4.74 -9.57 -6.07
CA ASP A 42 -5.01 -10.88 -5.49
C ASP A 42 -3.72 -11.55 -4.93
N VAL A 43 -3.88 -12.78 -4.44
CA VAL A 43 -2.78 -13.60 -3.93
C VAL A 43 -1.72 -13.91 -4.98
N SER A 44 -2.11 -14.03 -6.24
CA SER A 44 -1.24 -14.30 -7.39
C SER A 44 -0.52 -13.04 -7.89
N GLY A 45 -0.94 -11.86 -7.43
CA GLY A 45 -0.35 -10.57 -7.83
C GLY A 45 -1.03 -9.92 -9.02
N ASN A 46 -2.17 -10.44 -9.46
CA ASN A 46 -2.95 -9.84 -10.53
C ASN A 46 -3.70 -8.63 -10.00
N VAL A 47 -3.79 -7.58 -10.82
CA VAL A 47 -4.64 -6.43 -10.53
C VAL A 47 -6.10 -6.86 -10.64
N ILE A 48 -6.86 -6.60 -9.58
CA ILE A 48 -8.30 -6.91 -9.50
C ILE A 48 -9.10 -5.63 -9.27
N PRO A 49 -10.42 -5.63 -9.55
CA PRO A 49 -11.27 -4.49 -9.27
C PRO A 49 -11.19 -4.06 -7.80
N TRP A 50 -11.04 -2.76 -7.55
CA TRP A 50 -10.95 -2.20 -6.21
C TRP A 50 -12.15 -2.59 -5.33
N THR A 51 -13.35 -2.48 -5.90
CA THR A 51 -14.61 -2.80 -5.22
C THR A 51 -14.69 -4.26 -4.78
N ARG A 52 -14.02 -5.18 -5.48
CA ARG A 52 -13.94 -6.59 -5.10
C ARG A 52 -13.01 -6.80 -3.89
N ALA A 53 -11.92 -6.04 -3.81
CA ALA A 53 -10.92 -6.22 -2.77
C ALA A 53 -11.25 -5.44 -1.48
N PHE A 54 -11.69 -4.19 -1.64
CA PHE A 54 -11.81 -3.21 -0.56
C PHE A 54 -13.19 -2.52 -0.52
N GLY A 55 -14.14 -2.93 -1.36
CA GLY A 55 -15.47 -2.32 -1.39
C GLY A 55 -15.43 -0.85 -1.80
N SER A 56 -16.16 0.00 -1.07
CA SER A 56 -16.22 1.45 -1.28
C SER A 56 -15.16 2.24 -0.53
N LEU A 57 -14.27 1.58 0.22
CA LEU A 57 -13.24 2.23 1.03
C LEU A 57 -12.28 3.04 0.14
N LYS A 58 -11.94 4.26 0.56
CA LYS A 58 -10.87 5.03 -0.09
C LYS A 58 -9.51 4.47 0.33
N PRO A 59 -8.41 4.77 -0.39
CA PRO A 59 -7.08 4.26 -0.04
C PRO A 59 -6.65 4.54 1.41
N ALA A 60 -6.88 5.76 1.91
CA ALA A 60 -6.60 6.08 3.32
C ALA A 60 -7.45 5.24 4.28
N ASP A 61 -8.72 5.00 3.95
CA ASP A 61 -9.61 4.18 4.77
C ASP A 61 -9.18 2.72 4.79
N VAL A 62 -8.69 2.17 3.66
CA VAL A 62 -8.10 0.83 3.59
C VAL A 62 -6.90 0.73 4.52
N LEU A 63 -5.98 1.70 4.47
CA LEU A 63 -4.79 1.72 5.32
C LEU A 63 -5.12 1.80 6.82
N ASN A 64 -6.30 2.33 7.19
CA ASN A 64 -6.76 2.44 8.58
C ASN A 64 -7.66 1.27 9.02
N SER A 65 -8.37 0.64 8.09
CA SER A 65 -9.40 -0.37 8.40
C SER A 65 -8.82 -1.78 8.54
N PHE A 66 -7.64 -2.03 7.98
CA PHE A 66 -7.00 -3.33 7.99
C PHE A 66 -5.68 -3.32 8.76
N THR A 67 -5.42 -4.38 9.51
CA THR A 67 -4.16 -4.53 10.23
C THR A 67 -3.06 -4.92 9.25
N VAL A 68 -1.99 -4.14 9.22
CA VAL A 68 -0.80 -4.46 8.42
C VAL A 68 -0.18 -5.77 8.91
N LYS A 69 0.02 -6.69 7.98
CA LYS A 69 0.80 -7.91 8.16
C LYS A 69 2.27 -7.67 7.82
N ARG A 70 2.53 -7.03 6.68
CA ARG A 70 3.85 -6.56 6.25
C ARG A 70 3.72 -5.58 5.09
N ILE A 71 4.74 -4.75 4.90
CA ILE A 71 4.87 -3.85 3.77
C ILE A 71 6.16 -4.18 3.04
N VAL A 72 6.10 -4.42 1.74
CA VAL A 72 7.29 -4.60 0.90
C VAL A 72 7.48 -3.33 0.07
N VAL A 73 8.64 -2.69 0.21
CA VAL A 73 9.01 -1.50 -0.55
C VAL A 73 10.13 -1.88 -1.52
N ARG A 74 9.90 -1.67 -2.82
CA ARG A 74 10.91 -1.89 -3.86
C ARG A 74 11.25 -0.55 -4.51
N VAL A 75 12.53 -0.20 -4.54
CA VAL A 75 13.03 1.02 -5.19
C VAL A 75 14.30 0.66 -5.96
N ARG A 76 14.26 0.71 -7.29
CA ARG A 76 15.36 0.25 -8.16
C ARG A 76 15.76 -1.18 -7.78
N ASP A 77 17.00 -1.39 -7.33
CA ASP A 77 17.54 -2.70 -6.94
C ASP A 77 17.41 -3.00 -5.44
N ALA A 78 16.84 -2.09 -4.65
CA ALA A 78 16.63 -2.26 -3.22
C ALA A 78 15.22 -2.81 -2.93
N VAL A 79 15.17 -3.85 -2.10
CA VAL A 79 13.93 -4.41 -1.54
C VAL A 79 14.03 -4.38 -0.03
N GLU A 80 12.98 -3.87 0.61
CA GLU A 80 12.91 -3.75 2.06
C GLU A 80 11.54 -4.17 2.56
N GLU A 81 11.52 -4.81 3.73
CA GLU A 81 10.29 -5.16 4.42
C GLU A 81 10.13 -4.27 5.67
N LEU A 82 8.95 -3.65 5.80
CA LEU A 82 8.56 -2.84 6.94
C LEU A 82 7.40 -3.51 7.67
N SER A 83 7.33 -3.31 8.98
CA SER A 83 6.30 -3.92 9.82
C SER A 83 5.03 -3.07 9.94
N SER A 84 5.12 -1.77 9.64
CA SER A 84 4.03 -0.81 9.90
C SER A 84 4.01 0.39 8.96
N LEU A 85 2.85 1.04 8.85
CA LEU A 85 2.69 2.29 8.11
C LEU A 85 3.48 3.45 8.74
N LYS A 86 3.74 3.40 10.05
CA LYS A 86 4.56 4.39 10.75
C LYS A 86 6.00 4.36 10.27
N GLU A 87 6.58 3.18 10.08
CA GLU A 87 7.93 3.02 9.50
C GLU A 87 7.98 3.55 8.07
N LEU A 88 6.94 3.25 7.27
CA LEU A 88 6.85 3.78 5.90
C LEU A 88 6.80 5.30 5.88
N LEU A 89 5.97 5.91 6.73
CA LEU A 89 5.82 7.37 6.80
C LEU A 89 7.07 8.07 7.33
N ALA A 90 7.82 7.45 8.24
CA ALA A 90 9.07 7.99 8.76
C ALA A 90 10.22 8.00 7.72
N ARG A 91 10.11 7.18 6.66
CA ARG A 91 11.09 7.09 5.57
C ARG A 91 10.88 8.16 4.48
N ILE A 92 9.64 8.62 4.30
CA ILE A 92 9.24 9.52 3.21
C ILE A 92 9.04 10.96 3.70
#